data_AF-A0A954XU07-F1
#
_entry.id   AF-A0A954XU07-F1
#
_cell.length_a   1.000
_cell.length_b   1.000
_cell.length_c   1.000
_cell.angle_alpha   90.00
_cell.angle_beta   90.00
_cell.angle_gamma   90.00
#
_symmetry.space_group_name_H-M   'P 1'
#
loop_
_entity.id
_entity.type
_entity.pdbx_description
1 polymer ?
#
loop_
_entity_poly.entity_id
_entity_poly.type
_entity_poly.pdbx_seq_one_letter_code
_entity_poly.pdbx_strand_id
1 'polypeptide(L)'
;MSMHKHLFAGIVAMVATAAATTQAATVSMTAGDGFGTSSFNSAGQWNNAAAPSAGNDYFNATFLLRTPSAGNASFTFGGDSLTITGSGLAAGVNNEALMFKGSGVGAVITVDNLTIDGGQLRHGQGDADSFSLAGNLAIGANGANFATQGEMIVSSAISGSSTIRVLDSGNAGTARHITLTSGANTFTGNIELFGQANDRARLILADDANLNFVIGANGVNNSVFGTGTATFDGDFLLDLSGASSNFGDSWTLASAGSQSFGSTFTVPGFAFNGGSVWVNGSYQFNQATGVLSVVPEPATALLAACGVALAIGAVRRPRG
;
A
#
# COMPACT_ATOMS: atom_id res chain seq x y z
N MET A 1 -30.52 47.10 72.65
CA MET A 1 -30.04 45.72 72.90
C MET A 1 -29.75 45.09 71.54
N SER A 2 -28.47 44.78 71.28
CA SER A 2 -27.91 43.94 70.20
C SER A 2 -28.11 44.38 68.73
N MET A 3 -27.09 44.84 67.97
CA MET A 3 -25.89 44.20 67.38
C MET A 3 -26.10 43.53 65.99
N HIS A 4 -25.17 43.86 65.06
CA HIS A 4 -24.63 43.09 63.90
C HIS A 4 -25.31 43.24 62.53
N LYS A 5 -24.67 43.95 61.57
CA LYS A 5 -23.76 43.47 60.47
C LYS A 5 -24.56 42.62 59.44
N HIS A 6 -24.48 42.87 58.14
CA HIS A 6 -23.53 42.17 57.27
C HIS A 6 -23.33 42.86 55.90
N LEU A 7 -22.05 42.87 55.53
CA LEU A 7 -21.44 43.20 54.24
C LEU A 7 -21.82 42.11 53.22
N PHE A 8 -22.42 42.48 52.07
CA PHE A 8 -22.62 41.54 50.95
C PHE A 8 -21.38 41.53 50.06
N ALA A 9 -20.60 40.45 50.14
CA ALA A 9 -19.52 40.13 49.21
C ALA A 9 -20.10 39.27 48.07
N GLY A 10 -20.05 39.78 46.84
CA GLY A 10 -20.42 39.02 45.64
C GLY A 10 -19.30 38.06 45.25
N ILE A 11 -19.59 36.75 45.24
CA ILE A 11 -18.73 35.73 44.67
C ILE A 11 -19.21 35.46 43.25
N VAL A 12 -18.39 35.81 42.25
CA VAL A 12 -18.56 35.35 40.87
C VAL A 12 -17.97 33.94 40.80
N ALA A 13 -18.81 32.93 40.64
CA ALA A 13 -18.37 31.57 40.34
C ALA A 13 -18.08 31.46 38.83
N MET A 14 -16.80 31.51 38.46
CA MET A 14 -16.35 31.20 37.10
C MET A 14 -16.35 29.68 36.94
N VAL A 15 -17.39 29.13 36.32
CA VAL A 15 -17.45 27.70 35.97
C VAL A 15 -16.55 27.47 34.75
N ALA A 16 -15.35 26.94 34.99
CA ALA A 16 -14.51 26.41 33.93
C ALA A 16 -15.08 25.06 33.48
N THR A 17 -15.80 25.03 32.35
CA THR A 17 -16.10 23.79 31.65
C THR A 17 -14.83 23.28 31.00
N ALA A 18 -14.12 22.39 31.69
CA ALA A 18 -13.10 21.58 31.06
C ALA A 18 -13.77 20.71 29.99
N ALA A 19 -13.45 20.93 28.72
CA ALA A 19 -13.82 20.02 27.66
C ALA A 19 -13.10 18.69 27.94
N ALA A 20 -13.84 17.68 28.39
CA ALA A 20 -13.31 16.33 28.48
C ALA A 20 -13.01 15.87 27.05
N THR A 21 -11.73 15.68 26.73
CA THR A 21 -11.34 14.93 25.55
C THR A 21 -11.78 13.48 25.78
N THR A 22 -12.93 13.11 25.25
CA THR A 22 -13.36 11.71 25.21
C THR A 22 -12.34 10.97 24.36
N GLN A 23 -11.45 10.22 24.99
CA GLN A 23 -10.58 9.28 24.27
C GLN A 23 -11.48 8.23 23.63
N ALA A 24 -11.21 7.89 22.37
CA ALA A 24 -11.94 6.82 21.69
C ALA A 24 -11.83 5.54 22.52
N ALA A 25 -12.96 4.86 22.76
CA ALA A 25 -12.91 3.62 23.52
C ALA A 25 -12.35 2.50 22.64
N THR A 26 -11.44 1.70 23.18
CA THR A 26 -10.92 0.52 22.49
C THR A 26 -11.94 -0.62 22.55
N VAL A 27 -12.37 -1.10 21.39
CA VAL A 27 -13.34 -2.19 21.24
C VAL A 27 -12.68 -3.33 20.49
N SER A 28 -12.59 -4.49 21.11
CA SER A 28 -11.91 -5.66 20.53
C SER A 28 -12.88 -6.81 20.29
N MET A 29 -12.65 -7.58 19.22
CA MET A 29 -13.39 -8.82 19.02
C MET A 29 -13.03 -9.83 20.11
N THR A 30 -14.02 -10.61 20.56
CA THR A 30 -13.84 -11.70 21.54
C THR A 30 -13.87 -13.08 20.90
N ALA A 31 -14.29 -13.17 19.64
CA ALA A 31 -14.32 -14.39 18.82
C ALA A 31 -14.34 -14.01 17.33
N GLY A 32 -14.06 -14.96 16.45
CA GLY A 32 -14.19 -14.76 15.00
C GLY A 32 -15.63 -14.86 14.49
N ASP A 33 -15.92 -14.15 13.41
CA ASP A 33 -17.18 -14.28 12.69
C ASP A 33 -17.33 -15.67 12.07
N GLY A 34 -18.37 -16.37 12.53
CA GLY A 34 -18.81 -17.63 11.95
C GLY A 34 -19.30 -17.47 10.50
N PHE A 35 -19.68 -18.59 9.90
CA PHE A 35 -20.26 -18.56 8.56
C PHE A 35 -21.59 -17.78 8.55
N GLY A 36 -21.75 -16.88 7.59
CA GLY A 36 -22.96 -16.07 7.44
C GLY A 36 -23.14 -14.97 8.48
N THR A 37 -22.20 -14.77 9.40
CA THR A 37 -22.23 -13.67 10.38
C THR A 37 -21.26 -12.56 9.98
N SER A 38 -21.49 -11.35 10.51
CA SER A 38 -20.63 -10.20 10.29
C SER A 38 -20.63 -9.29 11.51
N SER A 39 -19.45 -8.98 12.03
CA SER A 39 -19.24 -7.95 13.06
C SER A 39 -18.95 -6.57 12.43
N PHE A 40 -18.84 -6.48 11.11
CA PHE A 40 -18.41 -5.25 10.41
C PHE A 40 -19.43 -4.09 10.52
N ASN A 41 -20.73 -4.39 10.53
CA ASN A 41 -21.80 -3.39 10.67
C ASN A 41 -22.92 -3.83 11.62
N SER A 42 -22.65 -4.83 12.46
CA SER A 42 -23.61 -5.37 13.43
C SER A 42 -22.91 -5.63 14.77
N ALA A 43 -23.69 -5.86 15.83
CA ALA A 43 -23.13 -6.08 17.17
C ALA A 43 -22.12 -7.23 17.25
N GLY A 44 -22.36 -8.29 16.47
CA GLY A 44 -21.37 -9.33 16.22
C GLY A 44 -20.64 -9.85 17.46
N GLN A 45 -19.32 -9.91 17.37
CA GLN A 45 -18.39 -10.48 18.36
C GLN A 45 -17.59 -9.41 19.12
N TRP A 46 -18.10 -8.18 19.22
CA TRP A 46 -17.41 -7.10 19.94
C TRP A 46 -17.59 -7.20 21.46
N ASN A 47 -16.55 -6.89 22.23
CA ASN A 47 -16.59 -6.93 23.70
C ASN A 47 -17.63 -6.00 24.34
N ASN A 48 -18.07 -4.96 23.62
CA ASN A 48 -19.13 -4.04 24.04
C ASN A 48 -20.53 -4.47 23.58
N ALA A 49 -20.64 -5.58 22.85
CA ALA A 49 -21.88 -6.14 22.30
C ALA A 49 -22.72 -5.13 21.48
N ALA A 50 -22.08 -4.14 20.86
CA ALA A 50 -22.72 -3.10 20.06
C ALA A 50 -22.11 -3.07 18.65
N ALA A 51 -22.91 -2.64 17.67
CA ALA A 51 -22.41 -2.48 16.31
C ALA A 51 -21.30 -1.40 16.27
N PRO A 52 -20.36 -1.49 15.31
CA PRO A 52 -19.36 -0.45 15.10
C PRO A 52 -19.99 0.94 15.01
N SER A 53 -19.50 1.87 15.81
CA SER A 53 -20.03 3.24 15.90
C SER A 53 -18.91 4.23 16.22
N ALA A 54 -19.12 5.47 15.78
CA ALA A 54 -18.16 6.55 15.92
C ALA A 54 -17.81 6.80 17.40
N GLY A 55 -16.60 7.31 17.64
CA GLY A 55 -16.03 7.48 18.97
C GLY A 55 -15.32 6.24 19.52
N ASN A 56 -15.14 5.19 18.72
CA ASN A 56 -14.48 3.94 19.14
C ASN A 56 -13.44 3.48 18.12
N ASP A 57 -12.33 2.96 18.63
CA ASP A 57 -11.26 2.32 17.87
C ASP A 57 -11.40 0.80 17.96
N TYR A 58 -11.45 0.12 16.82
CA TYR A 58 -11.76 -1.30 16.76
C TYR A 58 -10.55 -2.17 16.42
N PHE A 59 -10.45 -3.33 17.07
CA PHE A 59 -9.40 -4.31 16.83
C PHE A 59 -10.00 -5.69 16.58
N ASN A 60 -9.62 -6.34 15.48
CA ASN A 60 -10.03 -7.73 15.26
C ASN A 60 -9.41 -8.69 16.28
N ALA A 61 -8.37 -8.27 17.01
CA ALA A 61 -7.66 -9.07 18.01
C ALA A 61 -7.29 -10.47 17.49
N THR A 62 -6.75 -10.54 16.27
CA THR A 62 -6.35 -11.77 15.55
C THR A 62 -7.52 -12.70 15.17
N PHE A 63 -8.77 -12.22 15.27
CA PHE A 63 -9.96 -12.93 14.84
C PHE A 63 -10.43 -12.56 13.43
N LEU A 64 -11.21 -13.46 12.84
CA LEU A 64 -11.74 -13.27 11.50
C LEU A 64 -12.91 -12.29 11.57
N LEU A 65 -12.75 -11.13 10.96
CA LEU A 65 -13.82 -10.17 10.73
C LEU A 65 -14.37 -10.37 9.32
N ARG A 66 -15.68 -10.52 9.17
CA ARG A 66 -16.33 -10.65 7.86
C ARG A 66 -17.14 -9.40 7.55
N THR A 67 -17.07 -8.90 6.32
CA THR A 67 -18.08 -7.97 5.83
C THR A 67 -19.42 -8.70 5.64
N PRO A 68 -20.56 -7.99 5.55
CA PRO A 68 -21.85 -8.65 5.29
C PRO A 68 -21.88 -9.33 3.92
N SER A 69 -22.59 -10.45 3.82
CA SER A 69 -22.83 -11.18 2.57
C SER A 69 -24.20 -10.82 1.98
N ALA A 70 -24.32 -9.63 1.38
CA ALA A 70 -25.58 -9.15 0.81
C ALA A 70 -25.44 -8.78 -0.67
N GLY A 71 -25.05 -9.74 -1.52
CA GLY A 71 -24.88 -9.48 -2.95
C GLY A 71 -23.88 -8.36 -3.21
N ASN A 72 -24.20 -7.49 -4.17
CA ASN A 72 -23.36 -6.36 -4.61
C ASN A 72 -23.54 -5.09 -3.74
N ALA A 73 -23.90 -5.26 -2.46
CA ALA A 73 -24.13 -4.15 -1.57
C ALA A 73 -22.81 -3.55 -1.06
N SER A 74 -22.81 -2.22 -0.91
CA SER A 74 -21.71 -1.47 -0.32
C SER A 74 -21.94 -1.27 1.17
N PHE A 75 -20.86 -1.28 1.96
CA PHE A 75 -20.92 -1.14 3.42
C PHE A 75 -19.81 -0.22 3.93
N THR A 76 -20.15 0.60 4.93
CA THR A 76 -19.19 1.45 5.64
C THR A 76 -19.03 0.94 7.07
N PHE A 77 -17.78 0.81 7.52
CA PHE A 77 -17.47 0.50 8.91
C PHE A 77 -17.82 1.71 9.78
N GLY A 78 -18.58 1.49 10.85
CA GLY A 78 -19.11 2.59 11.66
C GLY A 78 -18.13 3.17 12.69
N GLY A 79 -17.00 2.52 12.94
CA GLY A 79 -16.00 2.97 13.92
C GLY A 79 -15.03 4.03 13.39
N ASP A 80 -14.34 4.72 14.30
CA ASP A 80 -13.35 5.76 13.95
C ASP A 80 -12.11 5.14 13.29
N SER A 81 -11.71 3.96 13.76
CA SER A 81 -10.63 3.16 13.17
C SER A 81 -10.89 1.66 13.28
N LEU A 82 -10.26 0.90 12.40
CA LEU A 82 -10.21 -0.56 12.46
C LEU A 82 -8.78 -1.03 12.26
N THR A 83 -8.26 -1.80 13.21
CA THR A 83 -6.95 -2.45 13.11
C THR A 83 -7.12 -3.95 12.97
N ILE A 84 -6.57 -4.50 11.88
CA ILE A 84 -6.48 -5.94 11.65
C ILE A 84 -5.08 -6.40 12.06
N THR A 85 -4.99 -7.00 13.24
CA THR A 85 -3.76 -7.56 13.79
C THR A 85 -3.57 -9.00 13.32
N GLY A 86 -2.32 -9.40 13.11
CA GLY A 86 -1.94 -10.78 12.85
C GLY A 86 -0.47 -11.04 13.11
N SER A 87 -0.06 -12.28 12.91
CA SER A 87 1.30 -12.78 13.14
C SER A 87 2.34 -12.26 12.13
N GLY A 88 1.92 -11.56 11.07
CA GLY A 88 2.79 -11.13 9.97
C GLY A 88 3.23 -12.27 9.06
N LEU A 89 2.87 -13.51 9.39
CA LEU A 89 3.12 -14.69 8.59
C LEU A 89 2.05 -14.82 7.51
N ALA A 90 2.46 -15.22 6.31
CA ALA A 90 1.58 -15.73 5.27
C ALA A 90 1.04 -17.12 5.70
N ALA A 91 0.31 -17.18 6.81
CA ALA A 91 -0.15 -18.43 7.40
C ALA A 91 -1.45 -18.86 6.72
N GLY A 92 -1.52 -20.14 6.33
CA GLY A 92 -2.71 -20.78 5.76
C GLY A 92 -3.90 -20.95 6.72
N VAL A 93 -3.88 -20.30 7.88
CA VAL A 93 -4.94 -20.36 8.90
C VAL A 93 -5.78 -19.09 8.85
N ASN A 94 -7.07 -19.30 8.60
CA ASN A 94 -8.05 -18.36 8.06
C ASN A 94 -8.54 -17.26 9.01
N ASN A 95 -7.83 -16.96 10.11
CA ASN A 95 -8.44 -16.26 11.24
C ASN A 95 -7.91 -14.86 11.53
N GLU A 96 -6.83 -14.35 10.91
CA GLU A 96 -6.26 -13.03 11.26
C GLU A 96 -6.59 -11.97 10.20
N ALA A 97 -7.87 -11.78 9.87
CA ALA A 97 -8.24 -11.09 8.63
C ALA A 97 -9.50 -10.24 8.69
N LEU A 98 -9.54 -9.22 7.83
CA LEU A 98 -10.78 -8.69 7.27
C LEU A 98 -11.10 -9.44 5.97
N MET A 99 -12.24 -10.13 5.94
CA MET A 99 -12.69 -10.94 4.81
C MET A 99 -13.94 -10.36 4.17
N PHE A 100 -13.83 -10.07 2.88
CA PHE A 100 -14.90 -9.59 2.03
C PHE A 100 -15.84 -10.72 1.64
N LYS A 101 -17.15 -10.54 1.88
CA LYS A 101 -18.18 -11.56 1.61
C LYS A 101 -19.32 -11.10 0.68
N GLY A 102 -19.29 -9.89 0.14
CA GLY A 102 -20.20 -9.46 -0.93
C GLY A 102 -19.93 -10.23 -2.24
N SER A 103 -20.95 -10.38 -3.09
CA SER A 103 -20.89 -11.07 -4.39
C SER A 103 -21.36 -10.17 -5.53
N GLY A 104 -21.03 -10.49 -6.78
CA GLY A 104 -21.19 -9.59 -7.91
C GLY A 104 -20.02 -8.62 -8.04
N VAL A 105 -20.20 -7.58 -8.86
CA VAL A 105 -19.13 -6.64 -9.23
C VAL A 105 -19.48 -5.20 -8.84
N GLY A 106 -18.54 -4.49 -8.22
CA GLY A 106 -18.69 -3.06 -7.91
C GLY A 106 -19.13 -2.75 -6.48
N ALA A 107 -19.13 -3.72 -5.57
CA ALA A 107 -19.37 -3.47 -4.16
C ALA A 107 -18.22 -2.61 -3.58
N VAL A 108 -18.55 -1.59 -2.80
CA VAL A 108 -17.57 -0.74 -2.11
C VAL A 108 -17.63 -1.01 -0.63
N ILE A 109 -16.50 -1.38 -0.05
CA ILE A 109 -16.33 -1.47 1.40
C ILE A 109 -15.48 -0.29 1.84
N THR A 110 -16.04 0.54 2.71
CA THR A 110 -15.38 1.74 3.20
C THR A 110 -14.97 1.54 4.64
N VAL A 111 -13.69 1.79 4.94
CA VAL A 111 -13.17 1.89 6.30
C VAL A 111 -12.35 3.17 6.35
N ASP A 112 -12.84 4.18 7.06
CA ASP A 112 -12.25 5.52 7.01
C ASP A 112 -10.77 5.50 7.44
N ASN A 113 -10.44 4.76 8.49
CA ASN A 113 -9.07 4.57 8.98
C ASN A 113 -8.79 3.09 9.24
N LEU A 114 -8.33 2.36 8.22
CA LEU A 114 -7.94 0.96 8.32
C LEU A 114 -6.43 0.83 8.55
N THR A 115 -6.03 0.04 9.54
CA THR A 115 -4.64 -0.41 9.70
C THR A 115 -4.57 -1.92 9.55
N ILE A 116 -3.65 -2.42 8.73
CA ILE A 116 -3.27 -3.84 8.73
C ILE A 116 -1.91 -3.96 9.40
N ASP A 117 -1.86 -4.61 10.56
CA ASP A 117 -0.64 -4.81 11.33
C ASP A 117 -0.39 -6.31 11.51
N GLY A 118 0.19 -6.92 10.48
CA GLY A 118 0.50 -8.34 10.38
C GLY A 118 -0.68 -9.23 9.97
N GLY A 119 -1.89 -8.67 9.87
CA GLY A 119 -3.11 -9.38 9.45
C GLY A 119 -3.26 -9.51 7.93
N GLN A 120 -4.49 -9.85 7.50
CA GLN A 120 -4.82 -10.05 6.09
C GLN A 120 -6.04 -9.26 5.61
N LEU A 121 -5.98 -8.80 4.36
CA LEU A 121 -7.16 -8.49 3.55
C LEU A 121 -7.49 -9.71 2.68
N ARG A 122 -8.76 -10.15 2.70
CA ARG A 122 -9.15 -11.40 2.04
C ARG A 122 -10.40 -11.28 1.19
N HIS A 123 -10.29 -11.59 -0.09
CA HIS A 123 -11.47 -11.81 -0.92
C HIS A 123 -12.07 -13.19 -0.61
N GLY A 124 -13.33 -13.21 -0.19
CA GLY A 124 -14.02 -14.42 0.24
C GLY A 124 -15.05 -14.97 -0.73
N GLN A 125 -15.12 -14.43 -1.95
CA GLN A 125 -15.91 -14.94 -3.08
C GLN A 125 -15.03 -15.27 -4.30
N GLY A 126 -15.62 -15.78 -5.38
CA GLY A 126 -14.90 -16.40 -6.50
C GLY A 126 -14.54 -15.43 -7.63
N ASP A 127 -14.08 -16.01 -8.75
CA ASP A 127 -13.49 -15.31 -9.89
C ASP A 127 -14.44 -14.30 -10.59
N ALA A 128 -15.75 -14.43 -10.40
CA ALA A 128 -16.76 -13.54 -11.00
C ALA A 128 -17.13 -12.36 -10.10
N ASP A 129 -16.56 -12.29 -8.90
CA ASP A 129 -16.89 -11.31 -7.88
C ASP A 129 -15.73 -10.34 -7.72
N SER A 130 -16.06 -9.07 -7.47
CA SER A 130 -15.09 -8.01 -7.20
C SER A 130 -15.59 -7.05 -6.13
N PHE A 131 -14.66 -6.41 -5.43
CA PHE A 131 -14.98 -5.30 -4.54
C PHE A 131 -13.89 -4.24 -4.56
N SER A 132 -14.27 -3.01 -4.17
CA SER A 132 -13.36 -1.90 -3.91
C SER A 132 -13.23 -1.63 -2.41
N LEU A 133 -12.01 -1.49 -1.91
CA LEU A 133 -11.70 -1.00 -0.56
C LEU A 133 -11.41 0.50 -0.62
N ALA A 134 -12.33 1.30 -0.08
CA ALA A 134 -12.22 2.75 0.03
C ALA A 134 -11.90 3.21 1.47
N GLY A 135 -11.45 4.46 1.59
CA GLY A 135 -11.01 5.07 2.84
C GLY A 135 -9.49 5.26 2.87
N ASN A 136 -8.86 5.06 4.03
CA ASN A 136 -7.41 5.11 4.19
C ASN A 136 -6.88 3.76 4.68
N LEU A 137 -5.75 3.32 4.12
CA LEU A 137 -5.09 2.07 4.48
C LEU A 137 -3.67 2.34 4.98
N ALA A 138 -3.42 2.09 6.26
CA ALA A 138 -2.09 2.10 6.85
C ALA A 138 -1.53 0.68 6.95
N ILE A 139 -0.30 0.49 6.52
CA ILE A 139 0.46 -0.74 6.72
C ILE A 139 1.27 -0.58 8.01
N GLY A 140 0.88 -1.34 9.04
CA GLY A 140 1.50 -1.36 10.35
C GLY A 140 2.89 -1.99 10.34
N ALA A 141 3.58 -1.92 11.49
CA ALA A 141 4.97 -2.34 11.62
C ALA A 141 5.18 -3.82 11.21
N ASN A 142 4.18 -4.68 11.41
CA ASN A 142 4.26 -6.10 11.10
C ASN A 142 3.88 -6.44 9.63
N GLY A 143 3.64 -5.43 8.79
CA GLY A 143 3.31 -5.59 7.37
C GLY A 143 1.85 -5.97 7.13
N ALA A 144 1.54 -6.35 5.89
CA ALA A 144 0.19 -6.76 5.50
C ALA A 144 0.22 -7.92 4.50
N ASN A 145 -0.85 -8.71 4.47
CA ASN A 145 -1.03 -9.77 3.49
C ASN A 145 -2.34 -9.58 2.72
N PHE A 146 -2.28 -9.57 1.40
CA PHE A 146 -3.46 -9.49 0.53
C PHE A 146 -3.67 -10.84 -0.13
N ALA A 147 -4.78 -11.50 0.18
CA ALA A 147 -5.15 -12.78 -0.40
C ALA A 147 -6.43 -12.61 -1.20
N THR A 148 -6.42 -13.05 -2.45
CA THR A 148 -7.58 -12.88 -3.32
C THR A 148 -8.08 -14.17 -3.96
N GLN A 149 -9.39 -14.23 -4.14
CA GLN A 149 -10.17 -15.28 -4.80
C GLN A 149 -11.03 -14.70 -5.95
N GLY A 150 -11.05 -13.38 -6.10
CA GLY A 150 -11.65 -12.59 -7.19
C GLY A 150 -10.81 -11.32 -7.40
N GLU A 151 -11.37 -10.25 -7.94
CA GLU A 151 -10.66 -8.98 -8.04
C GLU A 151 -10.80 -8.18 -6.73
N MET A 152 -9.68 -7.67 -6.21
CA MET A 152 -9.66 -6.72 -5.09
C MET A 152 -9.11 -5.39 -5.59
N ILE A 153 -9.96 -4.37 -5.65
CA ILE A 153 -9.57 -3.00 -6.00
C ILE A 153 -9.28 -2.25 -4.70
N VAL A 154 -8.07 -1.75 -4.52
CA VAL A 154 -7.70 -0.89 -3.40
C VAL A 154 -7.69 0.54 -3.88
N SER A 155 -8.81 1.23 -3.67
CA SER A 155 -8.97 2.67 -3.95
C SER A 155 -8.56 3.55 -2.78
N SER A 156 -8.31 2.95 -1.61
CA SER A 156 -7.78 3.63 -0.44
C SER A 156 -6.36 4.13 -0.69
N ALA A 157 -6.05 5.34 -0.20
CA ALA A 157 -4.67 5.79 -0.14
C ALA A 157 -3.88 4.90 0.86
N ILE A 158 -2.75 4.35 0.39
CA ILE A 158 -1.90 3.47 1.19
C ILE A 158 -0.75 4.27 1.81
N SER A 159 -0.51 4.06 3.10
CA SER A 159 0.60 4.63 3.87
C SER A 159 1.36 3.57 4.66
N GLY A 160 2.52 3.93 5.22
CA GLY A 160 3.41 3.01 5.94
C GLY A 160 4.61 2.55 5.11
N SER A 161 5.49 1.76 5.73
CA SER A 161 6.78 1.36 5.14
C SER A 161 7.11 -0.12 5.30
N SER A 162 6.29 -0.89 6.01
CA SER A 162 6.47 -2.35 6.11
C SER A 162 5.97 -3.06 4.86
N THR A 163 6.40 -4.31 4.66
CA THR A 163 6.09 -5.08 3.46
C THR A 163 4.61 -5.40 3.33
N ILE A 164 4.06 -5.21 2.13
CA ILE A 164 2.82 -5.84 1.68
C ILE A 164 3.17 -7.13 0.94
N ARG A 165 2.54 -8.24 1.29
CA ARG A 165 2.63 -9.50 0.54
C ARG A 165 1.35 -9.75 -0.23
N VAL A 166 1.43 -9.84 -1.55
CA VAL A 166 0.35 -10.38 -2.38
C VAL A 166 0.50 -11.89 -2.40
N LEU A 167 -0.42 -12.58 -1.72
CA LEU A 167 -0.33 -14.03 -1.53
C LEU A 167 -0.76 -14.80 -2.77
N ASP A 168 -0.28 -16.04 -2.86
CA ASP A 168 -0.73 -17.03 -3.82
C ASP A 168 -2.26 -17.21 -3.78
N SER A 169 -2.92 -16.92 -4.90
CA SER A 169 -4.36 -17.02 -5.06
C SER A 169 -4.86 -18.46 -5.26
N GLY A 170 -3.95 -19.44 -5.33
CA GLY A 170 -4.21 -20.86 -5.54
C GLY A 170 -4.68 -21.21 -6.94
N ASN A 171 -4.76 -20.24 -7.86
CA ASN A 171 -5.35 -20.40 -9.20
C ASN A 171 -4.61 -19.55 -10.25
N ALA A 172 -4.44 -20.12 -11.45
CA ALA A 172 -3.83 -19.50 -12.61
C ALA A 172 -4.75 -18.51 -13.37
N GLY A 173 -6.03 -18.43 -13.00
CA GLY A 173 -7.00 -17.50 -13.59
C GLY A 173 -6.60 -16.03 -13.36
N THR A 174 -6.77 -15.20 -14.39
CA THR A 174 -6.37 -13.78 -14.36
C THR A 174 -7.31 -12.88 -13.54
N ALA A 175 -8.53 -13.34 -13.25
CA ALA A 175 -9.50 -12.59 -12.44
C ALA A 175 -9.04 -12.37 -10.98
N ARG A 176 -8.07 -13.17 -10.50
CA ARG A 176 -7.53 -13.08 -9.13
C ARG A 176 -6.32 -12.17 -9.07
N HIS A 177 -6.57 -10.88 -8.87
CA HIS A 177 -5.53 -9.87 -8.77
C HIS A 177 -5.91 -8.76 -7.77
N ILE A 178 -4.89 -8.03 -7.34
CA ILE A 178 -5.03 -6.77 -6.60
C ILE A 178 -4.80 -5.62 -7.57
N THR A 179 -5.71 -4.66 -7.61
CA THR A 179 -5.57 -3.42 -8.38
C THR A 179 -5.43 -2.23 -7.44
N LEU A 180 -4.33 -1.48 -7.53
CA LEU A 180 -4.15 -0.22 -6.80
C LEU A 180 -4.59 0.93 -7.71
N THR A 181 -5.49 1.79 -7.23
CA THR A 181 -6.07 2.87 -8.06
C THR A 181 -5.89 4.27 -7.49
N SER A 182 -5.37 4.40 -6.27
CA SER A 182 -5.13 5.72 -5.67
C SER A 182 -3.84 6.35 -6.19
N GLY A 183 -3.89 7.60 -6.63
CA GLY A 183 -2.72 8.46 -6.89
C GLY A 183 -2.22 9.21 -5.64
N ALA A 184 -2.87 9.00 -4.49
CA ALA A 184 -2.53 9.66 -3.23
C ALA A 184 -1.75 8.75 -2.26
N ASN A 185 -1.14 7.66 -2.75
CA ASN A 185 -0.36 6.78 -1.88
C ASN A 185 0.88 7.49 -1.37
N THR A 186 1.21 7.28 -0.10
CA THR A 186 2.49 7.67 0.52
C THR A 186 3.27 6.45 1.01
N PHE A 187 2.85 5.25 0.60
CA PHE A 187 3.49 3.99 0.94
C PHE A 187 4.91 3.91 0.38
N THR A 188 5.86 3.56 1.23
CA THR A 188 7.31 3.47 0.91
C THR A 188 7.89 2.10 1.25
N GLY A 189 7.04 1.11 1.51
CA GLY A 189 7.44 -0.25 1.79
C GLY A 189 7.65 -1.09 0.54
N ASN A 190 8.05 -2.34 0.76
CA ASN A 190 8.15 -3.33 -0.30
C ASN A 190 6.79 -3.92 -0.65
N ILE A 191 6.62 -4.35 -1.90
CA ILE A 191 5.53 -5.24 -2.30
C ILE A 191 6.13 -6.56 -2.79
N GLU A 192 5.83 -7.65 -2.09
CA GLU A 192 6.27 -8.99 -2.43
C GLU A 192 5.13 -9.78 -3.07
N LEU A 193 5.32 -10.22 -4.31
CA LEU A 193 4.44 -11.14 -5.02
C LEU A 193 4.79 -12.57 -4.63
N PHE A 194 4.19 -13.01 -3.51
CA PHE A 194 4.47 -14.27 -2.85
C PHE A 194 3.65 -15.43 -3.45
N GLY A 195 3.93 -15.77 -4.71
CA GLY A 195 3.30 -16.89 -5.42
C GLY A 195 4.19 -18.14 -5.52
N GLN A 196 3.59 -19.31 -5.74
CA GLN A 196 4.32 -20.52 -6.13
C GLN A 196 4.73 -20.50 -7.62
N ALA A 197 4.14 -19.60 -8.41
CA ALA A 197 4.40 -19.39 -9.84
C ALA A 197 4.05 -17.95 -10.25
N ASN A 198 4.42 -17.55 -11.48
CA ASN A 198 4.18 -16.21 -12.00
C ASN A 198 2.71 -15.86 -12.21
N ASP A 199 1.87 -16.87 -12.39
CA ASP A 199 0.44 -16.76 -12.58
C ASP A 199 -0.35 -17.00 -11.27
N ARG A 200 0.23 -16.72 -10.10
CA ARG A 200 -0.45 -17.00 -8.82
C ARG A 200 -0.57 -15.84 -7.85
N ALA A 201 0.35 -14.88 -7.89
CA ALA A 201 0.24 -13.59 -7.20
C ALA A 201 0.25 -12.49 -8.27
N ARG A 202 -0.73 -11.59 -8.24
CA ARG A 202 -0.92 -10.57 -9.29
C ARG A 202 -1.19 -9.20 -8.70
N LEU A 203 -0.44 -8.21 -9.19
CA LEU A 203 -0.60 -6.81 -8.87
C LEU A 203 -0.80 -6.00 -10.14
N ILE A 204 -1.75 -5.08 -10.12
CA ILE A 204 -1.95 -4.06 -11.15
C ILE A 204 -1.84 -2.70 -10.45
N LEU A 205 -0.96 -1.84 -10.95
CA LEU A 205 -0.97 -0.41 -10.64
C LEU A 205 -1.71 0.27 -11.79
N ALA A 206 -2.93 0.76 -11.55
CA ALA A 206 -3.75 1.39 -12.57
C ALA A 206 -3.17 2.74 -13.03
N ASP A 207 -3.68 3.24 -14.15
CA ASP A 207 -3.44 4.62 -14.61
C ASP A 207 -3.78 5.64 -13.52
N ASP A 208 -3.05 6.76 -13.48
CA ASP A 208 -3.07 7.80 -12.44
C ASP A 208 -2.79 7.32 -10.99
N ALA A 209 -2.62 6.01 -10.74
CA ALA A 209 -2.22 5.49 -9.43
C ALA A 209 -0.70 5.55 -9.26
N ASN A 210 -0.22 5.64 -8.01
CA ASN A 210 1.22 5.82 -7.77
C ASN A 210 1.84 4.76 -6.84
N LEU A 211 3.12 4.46 -7.09
CA LEU A 211 4.02 3.80 -6.14
C LEU A 211 5.19 4.74 -5.84
N ASN A 212 5.54 4.89 -4.56
CA ASN A 212 6.69 5.70 -4.14
C ASN A 212 7.90 4.80 -3.90
N PHE A 213 9.03 5.19 -4.46
CA PHE A 213 10.32 4.55 -4.25
C PHE A 213 11.27 5.53 -3.58
N VAL A 214 11.76 5.15 -2.39
CA VAL A 214 12.81 5.89 -1.67
C VAL A 214 14.16 5.33 -2.09
N ILE A 215 14.98 6.16 -2.74
CA ILE A 215 16.27 5.77 -3.28
C ILE A 215 17.38 6.26 -2.34
N GLY A 216 18.14 5.32 -1.79
CA GLY A 216 19.25 5.59 -0.87
C GLY A 216 20.62 5.35 -1.48
N ALA A 217 21.57 4.88 -0.65
CA ALA A 217 22.87 4.39 -1.12
C ALA A 217 22.71 3.27 -2.18
N ASN A 218 23.76 2.97 -2.94
CA ASN A 218 23.74 1.95 -4.00
C ASN A 218 23.08 0.65 -3.54
N GLY A 219 22.06 0.18 -4.26
CA GLY A 219 21.29 -1.02 -3.95
C GLY A 219 20.29 -0.92 -2.79
N VAL A 220 20.12 0.26 -2.18
CA VAL A 220 19.20 0.47 -1.06
C VAL A 220 17.96 1.22 -1.55
N ASN A 221 16.85 0.50 -1.68
CA ASN A 221 15.54 1.02 -2.05
C ASN A 221 14.44 0.05 -1.60
N ASN A 222 13.19 0.52 -1.56
CA ASN A 222 12.04 -0.38 -1.56
C ASN A 222 11.75 -0.88 -2.99
N SER A 223 11.05 -2.00 -3.15
CA SER A 223 10.83 -2.62 -4.46
C SER A 223 9.51 -3.39 -4.57
N VAL A 224 9.08 -3.62 -5.82
CA VAL A 224 8.07 -4.63 -6.17
C VAL A 224 8.81 -5.85 -6.72
N PHE A 225 8.73 -6.99 -6.05
CA PHE A 225 9.50 -8.17 -6.40
C PHE A 225 8.74 -9.46 -6.14
N GLY A 226 9.29 -10.59 -6.59
CA GLY A 226 8.77 -11.92 -6.26
C GLY A 226 8.47 -12.73 -7.52
N THR A 227 7.86 -13.88 -7.34
CA THR A 227 7.62 -14.84 -8.43
C THR A 227 6.44 -14.47 -9.30
N GLY A 228 5.50 -13.64 -8.83
CA GLY A 228 4.22 -13.29 -9.47
C GLY A 228 4.29 -12.39 -10.70
N THR A 229 3.11 -11.87 -11.10
CA THR A 229 2.96 -10.93 -12.22
C THR A 229 2.64 -9.52 -11.72
N ALA A 230 3.33 -8.51 -12.24
CA ALA A 230 3.01 -7.09 -12.02
C ALA A 230 2.73 -6.37 -13.34
N THR A 231 1.61 -5.65 -13.40
CA THR A 231 1.32 -4.70 -14.49
C THR A 231 1.40 -3.29 -13.93
N PHE A 232 2.21 -2.43 -14.57
CA PHE A 232 2.39 -1.04 -14.17
C PHE A 232 1.85 -0.12 -15.25
N ASP A 233 0.65 0.42 -15.03
CA ASP A 233 0.01 1.40 -15.92
C ASP A 233 0.05 2.82 -15.33
N GLY A 234 0.38 2.98 -14.04
CA GLY A 234 0.47 4.26 -13.34
C GLY A 234 1.89 4.82 -13.19
N ASP A 235 2.11 5.54 -12.09
CA ASP A 235 3.30 6.35 -11.86
C ASP A 235 4.29 5.72 -10.87
N PHE A 236 5.57 5.73 -11.24
CA PHE A 236 6.66 5.53 -10.29
C PHE A 236 7.19 6.87 -9.80
N LEU A 237 6.85 7.25 -8.57
CA LEU A 237 7.36 8.45 -7.91
C LEU A 237 8.68 8.13 -7.21
N LEU A 238 9.76 8.77 -7.65
CA LEU A 238 11.11 8.51 -7.13
C LEU A 238 11.56 9.63 -6.19
N ASP A 239 11.74 9.32 -4.91
CA ASP A 239 12.47 10.18 -3.98
C ASP A 239 13.97 9.91 -4.12
N LEU A 240 14.64 10.83 -4.81
CA LEU A 240 16.08 10.78 -5.07
C LEU A 240 16.92 11.55 -4.05
N SER A 241 16.31 12.07 -2.98
CA SER A 241 17.01 12.93 -2.01
C SER A 241 18.16 12.23 -1.28
N GLY A 242 18.09 10.90 -1.15
CA GLY A 242 19.14 10.04 -0.58
C GLY A 242 19.97 9.27 -1.62
N ALA A 243 19.72 9.47 -2.92
CA ALA A 243 20.32 8.66 -3.97
C ALA A 243 21.81 8.98 -4.15
N SER A 244 22.62 7.94 -4.34
CA SER A 244 24.00 8.14 -4.80
C SER A 244 24.04 8.72 -6.22
N SER A 245 25.12 9.44 -6.56
CA SER A 245 25.37 9.99 -7.88
C SER A 245 26.62 9.40 -8.55
N ASN A 246 27.18 8.32 -8.01
CA ASN A 246 28.36 7.68 -8.61
C ASN A 246 27.96 6.84 -9.81
N PHE A 247 28.69 7.00 -10.91
CA PHE A 247 28.47 6.20 -12.11
C PHE A 247 28.58 4.70 -11.81
N GLY A 248 27.58 3.92 -12.25
CA GLY A 248 27.49 2.48 -12.00
C GLY A 248 26.63 2.10 -10.79
N ASP A 249 26.26 3.04 -9.94
CA ASP A 249 25.29 2.76 -8.86
C ASP A 249 23.89 2.50 -9.44
N SER A 250 23.17 1.56 -8.81
CA SER A 250 21.88 1.09 -9.31
C SER A 250 20.94 0.58 -8.21
N TRP A 251 19.65 0.54 -8.53
CA TRP A 251 18.55 0.18 -7.64
C TRP A 251 17.51 -0.62 -8.42
N THR A 252 17.16 -1.81 -7.95
CA THR A 252 16.13 -2.64 -8.59
C THR A 252 14.77 -2.26 -8.01
N LEU A 253 13.96 -1.52 -8.78
CA LEU A 253 12.65 -1.04 -8.34
C LEU A 253 11.55 -2.08 -8.61
N ALA A 254 11.66 -2.79 -9.74
CA ALA A 254 10.70 -3.80 -10.16
C ALA A 254 11.41 -5.08 -10.65
N SER A 255 11.13 -6.21 -10.01
CA SER A 255 11.66 -7.51 -10.38
C SER A 255 10.65 -8.62 -10.07
N ALA A 256 9.45 -8.51 -10.64
CA ALA A 256 8.45 -9.58 -10.60
C ALA A 256 8.81 -10.66 -11.63
N GLY A 257 8.38 -11.90 -11.38
CA GLY A 257 8.63 -13.04 -12.28
C GLY A 257 8.04 -12.86 -13.68
N SER A 258 6.97 -12.06 -13.79
CA SER A 258 6.54 -11.41 -15.02
C SER A 258 6.19 -9.96 -14.72
N GLN A 259 6.65 -9.01 -15.55
CA GLN A 259 6.23 -7.63 -15.42
C GLN A 259 6.02 -6.97 -16.78
N SER A 260 5.07 -6.05 -16.83
CA SER A 260 4.80 -5.22 -17.99
C SER A 260 4.56 -3.77 -17.56
N PHE A 261 4.95 -2.84 -18.43
CA PHE A 261 4.74 -1.41 -18.28
C PHE A 261 3.81 -0.97 -19.42
N GLY A 262 2.66 -0.41 -19.05
CA GLY A 262 1.62 0.00 -19.99
C GLY A 262 1.95 1.28 -20.75
N SER A 263 1.07 1.65 -21.67
CA SER A 263 1.22 2.89 -22.46
C SER A 263 1.01 4.16 -21.64
N THR A 264 0.34 4.06 -20.51
CA THR A 264 0.07 5.16 -19.57
C THR A 264 1.13 5.27 -18.47
N PHE A 265 2.01 4.28 -18.36
CA PHE A 265 3.07 4.28 -17.34
C PHE A 265 3.94 5.53 -17.44
N THR A 266 4.19 6.19 -16.31
CA THR A 266 5.14 7.30 -16.26
C THR A 266 6.11 7.23 -15.09
N VAL A 267 7.21 7.97 -15.22
CA VAL A 267 8.15 8.26 -14.13
C VAL A 267 8.24 9.78 -14.00
N PRO A 268 7.42 10.42 -13.15
CA PRO A 268 7.42 11.87 -13.02
C PRO A 268 8.82 12.43 -12.70
N GLY A 269 9.20 13.50 -13.40
CA GLY A 269 10.56 14.06 -13.35
C GLY A 269 11.56 13.41 -14.31
N PHE A 270 11.16 12.38 -15.05
CA PHE A 270 11.96 11.77 -16.12
C PHE A 270 11.27 11.96 -17.48
N ALA A 271 12.06 12.04 -18.55
CA ALA A 271 11.59 12.04 -19.93
C ALA A 271 11.77 10.65 -20.54
N PHE A 272 10.77 10.18 -21.29
CA PHE A 272 10.88 8.94 -22.06
C PHE A 272 11.83 9.14 -23.24
N ASN A 273 12.93 8.38 -23.28
CA ASN A 273 13.97 8.48 -24.30
C ASN A 273 13.87 7.36 -25.36
N GLY A 274 12.74 6.64 -25.40
CA GLY A 274 12.56 5.48 -26.26
C GLY A 274 13.22 4.21 -25.71
N GLY A 275 12.98 3.08 -26.38
CA GLY A 275 13.62 1.81 -26.05
C GLY A 275 13.42 1.34 -24.61
N SER A 276 12.26 1.63 -24.00
CA SER A 276 11.93 1.30 -22.60
C SER A 276 12.72 2.07 -21.55
N VAL A 277 13.34 3.21 -21.90
CA VAL A 277 14.19 3.99 -20.98
C VAL A 277 13.59 5.36 -20.68
N TRP A 278 13.57 5.71 -19.40
CA TRP A 278 13.26 7.05 -18.87
C TRP A 278 14.54 7.69 -18.33
N VAL A 279 14.77 8.99 -18.57
CA VAL A 279 15.99 9.70 -18.12
C VAL A 279 15.67 11.05 -17.48
N ASN A 280 16.46 11.47 -16.49
CA ASN A 280 16.39 12.83 -15.91
C ASN A 280 17.72 13.60 -15.97
N GLY A 281 18.68 13.09 -16.76
CA GLY A 281 20.02 13.64 -16.90
C GLY A 281 21.07 12.91 -16.05
N SER A 282 20.80 12.67 -14.76
CA SER A 282 21.72 11.96 -13.86
C SER A 282 21.38 10.48 -13.68
N TYR A 283 20.11 10.14 -13.86
CA TYR A 283 19.58 8.80 -13.68
C TYR A 283 18.84 8.33 -14.92
N GLN A 284 18.84 7.02 -15.13
CA GLN A 284 17.96 6.34 -16.08
C GLN A 284 17.18 5.22 -15.38
N PHE A 285 15.91 5.06 -15.72
CA PHE A 285 15.11 3.90 -15.36
C PHE A 285 14.82 3.08 -16.62
N ASN A 286 15.14 1.78 -16.60
CA ASN A 286 14.91 0.87 -17.71
C ASN A 286 13.76 -0.10 -17.38
N GLN A 287 12.64 0.01 -18.08
CA GLN A 287 11.45 -0.83 -17.86
C GLN A 287 11.73 -2.31 -18.16
N ALA A 288 12.62 -2.62 -19.10
CA ALA A 288 12.94 -4.01 -19.46
C ALA A 288 13.64 -4.76 -18.32
N THR A 289 14.37 -4.05 -17.46
CA THR A 289 15.06 -4.63 -16.30
C THR A 289 14.44 -4.24 -14.96
N GLY A 290 13.60 -3.20 -14.95
CA GLY A 290 13.06 -2.58 -13.72
C GLY A 290 14.13 -1.92 -12.84
N VAL A 291 15.26 -1.53 -13.43
CA VAL A 291 16.42 -0.96 -12.71
C VAL A 291 16.53 0.54 -12.96
N LEU A 292 16.69 1.30 -11.88
CA LEU A 292 17.17 2.68 -11.88
C LEU A 292 18.70 2.66 -11.75
N SER A 293 19.42 3.45 -12.53
CA SER A 293 20.89 3.53 -12.46
C SER A 293 21.40 4.93 -12.74
N VAL A 294 22.56 5.26 -12.16
CA VAL A 294 23.29 6.50 -12.48
C VAL A 294 23.91 6.39 -13.87
N VAL A 295 23.71 7.41 -14.71
CA VAL A 295 24.34 7.53 -16.03
C VAL A 295 25.48 8.56 -15.98
N PRO A 296 26.50 8.45 -16.86
CA PRO A 296 27.53 9.47 -16.93
C PRO A 296 26.90 10.80 -17.34
N GLU A 297 27.35 11.90 -16.75
CA GLU A 297 26.97 13.21 -17.25
C GLU A 297 27.34 13.34 -18.75
N PRO A 298 26.53 14.05 -19.56
CA PRO A 298 26.74 14.13 -21.01
C PRO A 298 28.17 14.56 -21.41
N ALA A 299 28.82 15.41 -20.61
CA ALA A 299 30.20 15.83 -20.85
C ALA A 299 31.22 14.70 -20.63
N THR A 300 31.02 13.85 -19.62
CA THR A 300 31.87 12.69 -19.34
C THR A 300 31.69 11.62 -20.42
N ALA A 301 30.48 11.41 -20.92
CA ALA A 301 30.21 10.53 -22.06
C ALA A 301 30.91 11.03 -23.34
N LEU A 302 30.87 12.34 -23.61
CA LEU A 302 31.53 12.94 -24.77
C LEU A 302 33.06 12.85 -24.66
N LEU A 303 33.63 13.12 -23.49
CA LEU A 303 35.07 13.02 -23.27
C LEU A 303 35.57 11.57 -23.43
N ALA A 304 34.83 10.58 -22.93
CA ALA A 304 35.14 9.17 -23.14
C ALA A 304 35.09 8.79 -24.63
N ALA A 305 34.06 9.22 -25.35
CA ALA A 305 33.92 8.96 -26.79
C ALA A 305 35.05 9.62 -27.60
N CYS A 306 35.38 10.89 -27.30
CA CYS A 306 36.47 11.60 -27.94
C CYS A 306 37.85 11.00 -27.59
N GLY A 307 38.05 10.55 -26.36
CA GLY A 307 39.28 9.89 -25.92
C GLY A 307 39.52 8.56 -26.64
N VAL A 308 38.47 7.75 -26.83
CA VAL A 308 38.54 6.50 -27.61
C VAL A 308 38.83 6.79 -29.09
N ALA A 309 38.18 7.80 -29.68
CA ALA A 309 38.43 8.20 -31.06
C ALA A 309 39.88 8.68 -31.30
N LEU A 310 40.44 9.45 -30.35
CA LEU A 310 41.85 9.89 -30.38
C LEU A 310 42.83 8.72 -30.22
N ALA A 311 42.53 7.76 -29.34
CA ALA A 311 43.37 6.57 -29.16
C ALA A 311 43.39 5.68 -30.41
N ILE A 312 42.24 5.50 -31.08
CA ILE A 312 42.15 4.74 -32.34
C ILE A 312 42.85 5.50 -33.48
N GLY A 313 42.73 6.83 -33.52
CA GLY A 313 43.42 7.69 -34.49
C GLY A 313 44.95 7.68 -34.34
N ALA A 314 45.46 7.62 -33.10
CA ALA A 314 46.89 7.64 -32.82
C ALA A 314 47.62 6.31 -33.17
N VAL A 315 46.90 5.18 -33.21
CA VAL A 315 47.46 3.86 -33.58
C VAL A 315 47.66 3.71 -35.10
N ARG A 316 47.02 4.55 -35.92
CA ARG A 316 47.24 4.60 -37.38
C ARG A 316 48.33 5.60 -37.77
N ARG A 317 49.58 5.42 -37.31
CA ARG A 317 50.74 6.01 -38.00
C ARG A 317 51.26 5.01 -39.03
N PRO A 318 51.21 5.30 -40.35
CA PRO A 318 51.87 4.46 -41.34
C PRO A 318 53.38 4.52 -41.10
N ARG A 319 54.02 3.35 -40.99
CA ARG A 319 55.47 3.23 -41.12
C ARG A 319 55.80 3.47 -42.59
N GLY A 320 56.27 4.68 -42.89
CA GLY A 320 57.11 4.95 -44.05
C GLY A 320 58.53 4.50 -43.79
#